data_AF-A0A842Q5X2-F1
#
_entry.id   AF-A0A842Q5X2-F1
#
_cell.length_a   1.000
_cell.length_b   1.000
_cell.length_c   1.000
_cell.angle_alpha   90.00
_cell.angle_beta   90.00
_cell.angle_gamma   90.00
#
_symmetry.space_group_name_H-M   'P 1'
#
loop_
_entity.id
_entity.type
_entity.pdbx_description
1 polymer ?
#
loop_
_entity_poly.entity_id
_entity_poly.type
_entity_poly.pdbx_seq_one_letter_code
_entity_poly.pdbx_strand_id
1 'polypeptide(L)' 'MSGKEQVNIMLFNKWDTTNIEVTDIGLSRVISLKPASVIPITFGRHEHQRLKKSDVN' A
#
# COMPACT_ATOMS: atom_id res chain seq x y z
N MET A 1 -4.78 -14.10 24.33
CA MET A 1 -4.80 -13.81 22.88
C MET A 1 -3.78 -12.72 22.64
N SER A 2 -2.58 -13.07 22.17
CA SER A 2 -1.51 -12.08 21.93
C SER A 2 -1.91 -11.24 20.72
N GLY A 3 -2.41 -10.03 20.97
CA GLY A 3 -2.68 -9.06 19.91
C GLY A 3 -1.35 -8.69 19.27
N LYS A 4 -1.17 -9.01 17.99
CA LYS A 4 0.00 -8.56 17.25
C LYS A 4 -0.07 -7.04 17.17
N GLU A 5 0.83 -6.34 17.85
CA GLU A 5 1.04 -4.92 17.63
C GLU A 5 1.39 -4.71 16.16
N GLN A 6 0.59 -3.90 15.48
CA GLN A 6 0.76 -3.64 14.06
C GLN A 6 1.89 -2.62 13.93
N VAL A 7 3.05 -3.08 13.49
CA VAL A 7 4.22 -2.20 13.30
C VAL A 7 3.89 -1.19 12.21
N ASN A 8 3.88 0.09 12.56
CA ASN A 8 3.69 1.18 11.60
C ASN A 8 4.97 1.35 10.78
N ILE A 9 4.89 1.09 9.47
CA ILE A 9 6.01 1.19 8.54
C ILE A 9 5.91 2.53 7.81
N MET A 10 6.91 3.40 8.01
CA MET A 10 6.98 4.69 7.33
C MET A 10 7.64 4.56 5.96
N LEU A 11 7.00 5.12 4.94
CA LEU A 11 7.55 5.23 3.59
C LEU A 11 8.76 6.17 3.61
N PHE A 12 9.88 5.71 3.03
CA PHE A 12 11.18 6.39 3.05
C PHE A 12 11.69 6.76 4.46
N ASN A 13 11.23 6.08 5.52
CA ASN A 13 11.45 6.46 6.93
C ASN A 13 11.01 7.90 7.27
N LYS A 14 10.05 8.45 6.53
CA LYS A 14 9.64 9.85 6.64
C LYS A 14 8.13 10.03 6.67
N TRP A 15 7.41 9.24 5.88
CA TRP A 15 5.99 9.47 5.63
C TRP A 15 5.16 8.34 6.23
N ASP A 16 4.23 8.70 7.11
CA ASP A 16 3.20 7.79 7.60
C ASP A 16 2.04 7.74 6.58
N THR A 17 1.58 6.53 6.26
CA THR A 17 0.51 6.29 5.29
C THR A 17 -0.81 5.86 5.94
N THR A 18 -0.83 5.64 7.26
CA THR A 18 -1.98 5.10 7.99
C THR A 18 -3.23 5.98 7.94
N ASN A 19 -3.07 7.30 7.86
CA ASN A 19 -4.17 8.27 7.86
C ASN A 19 -4.45 8.88 6.48
N ILE A 20 -3.99 8.24 5.40
CA ILE A 20 -4.26 8.70 4.04
C ILE A 20 -5.59 8.11 3.57
N GLU A 21 -6.51 8.98 3.15
CA GLU A 21 -7.82 8.59 2.63
C GLU A 21 -7.97 8.98 1.15
N VAL A 22 -8.56 8.09 0.35
CA VAL A 22 -8.93 8.37 -1.04
C VAL A 22 -10.38 8.84 -1.06
N THR A 23 -10.61 10.12 -1.32
CA THR A 23 -11.95 10.74 -1.27
C THR A 23 -12.82 10.40 -2.48
N ASP A 24 -12.19 10.14 -3.64
CA ASP A 24 -12.90 9.77 -4.86
C ASP A 24 -13.19 8.25 -4.88
N ILE A 25 -14.48 7.93 -4.96
CA ILE A 25 -14.98 6.54 -4.97
C ILE A 25 -14.44 5.75 -6.16
N GLY A 26 -14.28 6.37 -7.33
CA GLY A 26 -13.72 5.73 -8.52
C GLY A 26 -12.24 5.39 -8.37
N LEU A 27 -11.49 6.19 -7.61
CA LEU A 27 -10.07 5.99 -7.37
C LEU A 27 -9.76 5.02 -6.23
N SER A 28 -10.70 4.85 -5.29
CA SER A 28 -10.55 3.99 -4.10
C SER A 28 -10.12 2.54 -4.41
N ARG A 29 -10.43 2.04 -5.61
CA ARG A 29 -10.12 0.66 -6.04
C ARG A 29 -8.85 0.54 -6.89
N VAL A 30 -8.30 1.66 -7.35
CA VAL A 30 -7.16 1.68 -8.28
C VAL A 30 -5.89 2.30 -7.70
N ILE A 31 -6.00 2.97 -6.55
CA ILE A 31 -4.88 3.47 -5.77
C ILE A 31 -4.65 2.52 -4.59
N SER A 32 -3.45 1.96 -4.49
CA SER A 32 -3.05 1.13 -3.36
C SER A 32 -2.26 1.96 -2.35
N LEU A 33 -2.70 1.92 -1.08
CA LEU A 33 -2.05 2.58 0.07
C LEU A 33 -1.57 1.55 1.10
N LYS A 34 -1.20 0.35 0.65
CA LYS A 34 -0.80 -0.71 1.58
C LYS A 34 0.55 -0.32 2.20
N PRO A 35 0.70 -0.38 3.54
CA PRO A 35 1.98 -0.19 4.21
C PRO A 35 2.85 -1.43 3.98
N ALA A 36 3.33 -1.60 2.75
CA ALA A 36 4.02 -2.82 2.32
C ALA A 36 5.51 -2.77 2.59
N SER A 37 6.13 -1.58 2.61
CA SER A 37 7.59 -1.46 2.71
C SER A 37 8.06 -0.04 3.01
N VAL A 38 9.27 0.05 3.56
CA VAL A 38 10.00 1.32 3.72
C VAL A 38 10.41 1.90 2.36
N ILE A 39 10.68 1.03 1.38
CA ILE A 39 11.13 1.41 0.03
C ILE A 39 10.13 0.82 -0.99
N PRO A 40 9.62 1.62 -1.94
CA PRO A 40 8.61 1.17 -2.92
C PRO A 40 9.23 0.37 -4.08
N ILE A 41 10.10 -0.59 -3.76
CA ILE A 41 10.71 -1.49 -4.72
C ILE A 41 10.29 -2.92 -4.35
N THR A 42 9.30 -3.44 -5.07
CA THR A 42 8.70 -4.75 -4.78
C THR A 42 9.10 -5.84 -5.76
N PHE A 43 9.62 -5.48 -6.96
CA PHE A 43 9.90 -6.40 -8.06
C PHE A 43 8.70 -7.31 -8.43
N GLY A 44 7.47 -6.84 -8.20
CA GLY A 44 6.26 -7.64 -8.39
C GLY A 44 5.85 -7.84 -9.85
N ARG A 45 5.25 -8.98 -10.16
CA ARG A 45 4.73 -9.36 -11.50
C ARG A 45 3.26 -8.97 -11.67
N HIS A 46 2.97 -7.69 -11.41
CA HIS A 46 1.61 -7.15 -11.40
C HIS A 46 0.97 -7.07 -12.79
N GLU A 47 1.78 -7.18 -13.84
CA GLU A 47 1.37 -7.23 -15.23
C GLU A 47 0.79 -8.59 -15.67
N HIS A 48 1.09 -9.68 -14.95
CA HIS A 48 0.66 -11.03 -15.33
C HIS A 48 -0.86 -11.26 -15.24
N GLN A 49 -1.61 -10.35 -14.59
CA GLN A 49 -3.05 -10.48 -14.43
C GLN A 49 -3.75 -9.14 -14.74
N ARG A 50 -4.93 -9.24 -15.36
CA ARG A 50 -5.76 -8.07 -15.69
C ARG A 50 -6.01 -7.23 -14.43
N LEU A 51 -5.74 -5.93 -14.57
CA LEU A 51 -5.90 -4.88 -13.53
C LEU A 51 -5.03 -5.02 -12.29
N LYS A 52 -4.19 -6.06 -12.14
CA LYS A 52 -3.37 -6.25 -10.93
C LYS A 52 -2.29 -5.18 -10.72
N LYS A 53 -2.07 -4.32 -11.72
CA LYS A 53 -1.28 -3.08 -11.59
C LYS A 53 -1.89 -2.09 -10.58
N SER A 54 -3.18 -2.17 -10.27
CA SER A 54 -3.81 -1.36 -9.22
C SER A 54 -3.31 -1.70 -7.81
N ASP A 55 -2.69 -2.86 -7.62
CA ASP A 55 -2.19 -3.33 -6.31
C ASP A 55 -0.70 -2.98 -6.06
N VAL A 56 -0.06 -2.23 -6.96
CA VAL A 56 1.35 -1.84 -6.82
C VAL A 56 1.49 -0.77 -5.73
N ASN A 57 2.48 -0.92 -4.85
CA ASN A 57 2.91 0.08 -3.86
C ASN A 57 4.38 0.42 -4.06
#